data_AF-U4USQ7-F1
#
_entry.id   AF-U4USQ7-F1
#
_cell.length_a   1.000
_cell.length_b   1.000
_cell.length_c   1.000
_cell.angle_alpha   90.00
_cell.angle_beta   90.00
_cell.angle_gamma   90.00
#
_symmetry.space_group_name_H-M   'P 1'
#
loop_
_entity.id
_entity.type
_entity.pdbx_description
1 polymer ?
#
loop_
_entity_poly.entity_id
_entity_poly.type
_entity_poly.pdbx_seq_one_letter_code
_entity_poly.pdbx_strand_id
1 'polypeptide(L)'
;GVSKKQLQDKDTREFIYDFISKHRKSALDADANPPVVPPRGPTRPTSANPRPAPPPPPVPNRQDNAPRKPRPPSPPKFAKGGAAPPPPPPPPPMVENVPPPPPMMVSSLQPQSPPALDGNAALLQSIRDGATLKPVEERKSSPVDDARGDLLSAIRKGIQLKPVDEREIKPAQDPSPNSTGGIDLAR
;
A
#
# COMPACT_ATOMS: atom_id res chain seq x y z
N GLY A 1 -1.51 -18.10 24.91
CA GLY A 1 -2.03 -17.44 26.12
C GLY A 1 -1.25 -17.92 27.32
N VAL A 2 -1.01 -17.04 28.30
CA VAL A 2 -0.24 -17.38 29.52
C VAL A 2 -1.05 -18.33 30.40
N SER A 3 -0.43 -19.41 30.90
CA SER A 3 -1.10 -20.37 31.78
C SER A 3 -1.26 -19.83 33.20
N LYS A 4 -2.27 -20.31 33.95
CA LYS A 4 -2.51 -19.88 35.34
C LYS A 4 -1.31 -20.15 36.26
N LYS A 5 -0.54 -21.22 36.01
CA LYS A 5 0.68 -21.56 36.74
C LYS A 5 1.79 -20.54 36.51
N GLN A 6 1.93 -20.05 35.27
CA GLN A 6 2.90 -18.98 34.93
C GLN A 6 2.50 -17.63 35.51
N LEU A 7 1.20 -17.38 35.69
CA LEU A 7 0.72 -16.15 36.34
C LEU A 7 0.90 -16.17 37.88
N GLN A 8 1.11 -17.36 38.47
CA GLN A 8 1.46 -17.50 39.89
C GLN A 8 2.93 -17.22 40.16
N ASP A 9 3.79 -17.46 39.18
CA ASP A 9 5.21 -17.10 39.27
C ASP A 9 5.36 -15.58 39.31
N LYS A 10 6.08 -15.08 40.32
CA LYS A 10 6.13 -13.66 40.62
C LYS A 10 6.90 -12.89 39.55
N ASP A 11 7.98 -13.46 39.03
CA ASP A 11 8.81 -12.82 38.02
C ASP A 11 8.07 -12.74 36.67
N THR A 12 7.44 -13.84 36.26
CA THR A 12 6.60 -13.87 35.05
C THR A 12 5.40 -12.93 35.16
N ARG A 13 4.77 -12.89 36.34
CA ARG A 13 3.63 -11.99 36.62
C ARG A 13 4.03 -10.52 36.47
N GLU A 14 5.12 -10.10 37.11
CA GLU A 14 5.61 -8.72 37.04
C GLU A 14 6.01 -8.34 35.61
N PHE A 15 6.71 -9.24 34.89
CA PHE A 15 7.08 -9.02 33.50
C PHE A 15 5.86 -8.76 32.61
N ILE A 16 4.79 -9.55 32.75
CA ILE A 16 3.57 -9.39 31.96
C ILE A 16 2.87 -8.07 32.31
N TYR A 17 2.78 -7.72 33.59
CA TYR A 17 2.15 -6.47 34.02
C TYR A 17 2.95 -5.23 33.57
N ASP A 18 4.27 -5.26 33.64
CA ASP A 18 5.14 -4.20 33.14
C ASP A 18 5.02 -4.07 31.62
N PHE A 19 5.10 -5.20 30.88
CA PHE A 19 4.95 -5.22 29.44
C PHE A 19 3.62 -4.62 28.97
N ILE A 20 2.51 -5.01 29.60
CA ILE A 20 1.19 -4.44 29.29
C ILE A 20 1.14 -2.95 29.67
N SER A 21 1.65 -2.57 30.84
CA SER A 21 1.64 -1.17 31.28
C SER A 21 2.44 -0.25 30.37
N LYS A 22 3.60 -0.72 29.89
CA LYS A 22 4.49 0.00 28.98
C LYS A 22 3.90 0.18 27.58
N HIS A 23 3.26 -0.86 27.04
CA HIS A 23 2.75 -0.86 25.67
C HIS A 23 1.27 -0.48 25.54
N ARG A 24 0.50 -0.43 26.64
CA ARG A 24 -0.91 -0.01 26.63
C ARG A 24 -1.06 1.49 26.41
N LYS A 25 -0.15 2.32 26.90
CA LYS A 25 -0.20 3.78 26.69
C LYS A 25 -0.04 4.14 25.20
N SER A 26 0.92 3.51 24.52
CA SER A 26 1.12 3.67 23.08
C SER A 26 -0.04 3.16 22.21
N ALA A 27 -0.90 2.28 22.72
CA ALA A 27 -2.03 1.73 21.97
C ALA A 27 -3.32 2.56 22.14
N LEU A 28 -3.51 3.22 23.29
CA LEU A 28 -4.66 4.09 23.54
C LEU A 28 -4.47 5.49 22.93
N ASP A 29 -3.23 5.98 22.86
CA ASP A 29 -2.90 7.25 22.18
C ASP A 29 -2.94 7.13 20.64
N ALA A 30 -2.95 5.90 20.09
CA ALA A 30 -3.03 5.63 18.65
C ALA A 30 -4.46 5.72 18.07
N ASP A 31 -5.49 5.78 18.92
CA ASP A 31 -6.90 5.92 18.49
C ASP A 31 -7.36 7.40 18.48
N ALA A 32 -6.59 8.32 19.07
CA ALA A 32 -6.90 9.76 19.07
C ALA A 32 -6.35 10.51 17.85
N ASN A 33 -5.45 9.90 17.08
CA ASN A 33 -4.97 10.46 15.83
C ASN A 33 -4.50 9.31 14.91
N PRO A 34 -5.29 8.90 13.90
CA PRO A 34 -4.82 7.89 12.96
C PRO A 34 -3.54 8.40 12.30
N PRO A 35 -2.55 7.53 12.01
CA PRO A 35 -1.41 7.95 11.23
C PRO A 35 -1.92 8.56 9.92
N VAL A 36 -1.61 9.84 9.70
CA VAL A 36 -1.85 10.51 8.43
C VAL A 36 -1.08 9.71 7.38
N VAL A 37 -1.79 8.82 6.69
CA VAL A 37 -1.30 8.18 5.47
C VAL A 37 -0.94 9.32 4.51
N PRO A 38 0.31 9.41 4.03
CA PRO A 38 0.66 10.38 3.01
C PRO A 38 -0.32 10.22 1.84
N PRO A 39 -0.82 11.33 1.24
CA PRO A 39 -1.61 11.22 0.03
C PRO A 39 -0.82 10.39 -0.98
N ARG A 40 -1.45 9.34 -1.53
CA ARG A 40 -0.89 8.55 -2.61
C ARG A 40 -0.40 9.53 -3.67
N GLY A 41 0.90 9.55 -3.92
CA GLY A 41 1.51 10.42 -4.90
C GLY A 41 0.82 10.31 -6.28
N PRO A 42 1.01 11.30 -7.15
CA PRO A 42 0.33 11.35 -8.44
C PRO A 42 0.53 10.04 -9.21
N THR A 43 -0.57 9.52 -9.76
CA THR A 43 -0.56 8.38 -10.67
C THR A 43 0.46 8.62 -11.78
N ARG A 44 1.41 7.69 -11.91
CA ARG A 44 2.42 7.66 -12.96
C ARG A 44 1.78 7.97 -14.33
N PRO A 45 2.30 8.93 -15.12
CA PRO A 45 1.82 9.13 -16.47
C PRO A 45 2.07 7.85 -17.27
N THR A 46 1.00 7.33 -17.88
CA THR A 46 1.09 6.29 -18.90
C THR A 46 1.85 6.88 -20.09
N SER A 47 3.15 6.60 -20.19
CA SER A 47 3.93 6.96 -21.37
C SER A 47 3.35 6.20 -22.56
N ALA A 48 2.68 6.95 -23.44
CA ALA A 48 1.97 6.46 -24.61
C ALA A 48 2.89 6.23 -25.82
N ASN A 49 4.08 5.65 -25.61
CA ASN A 49 4.94 5.23 -26.71
C ASN A 49 5.08 3.69 -26.70
N PRO A 50 4.47 2.98 -27.66
CA PRO A 50 4.72 1.56 -27.82
C PRO A 50 6.11 1.41 -28.45
N ARG A 51 7.13 1.18 -27.62
CA ARG A 51 8.36 0.56 -28.15
C ARG A 51 7.97 -0.85 -28.62
N PRO A 52 8.31 -1.26 -29.85
CA PRO A 52 8.07 -2.64 -30.27
C PRO A 52 8.78 -3.58 -29.29
N ALA A 53 8.03 -4.53 -28.75
CA ALA A 53 8.58 -5.55 -27.86
C ALA A 53 9.63 -6.37 -28.61
N PRO A 54 10.71 -6.83 -27.95
CA PRO A 54 11.65 -7.76 -28.56
C PRO A 54 10.90 -9.04 -28.99
N PRO A 55 11.33 -9.69 -30.09
CA PRO A 55 10.70 -10.92 -30.55
C PRO A 55 10.76 -11.99 -29.45
N PRO A 56 9.73 -12.85 -29.34
CA PRO A 56 9.72 -13.93 -28.37
C PRO A 56 10.88 -14.91 -28.66
N PRO A 57 11.43 -15.56 -27.63
CA PRO A 57 12.44 -16.59 -27.82
C PRO A 57 11.88 -17.77 -28.63
N PRO A 58 12.73 -18.49 -29.39
CA PRO A 58 12.30 -19.67 -30.13
C PRO A 58 11.74 -20.72 -29.17
N VAL A 59 10.52 -21.18 -29.43
CA VAL A 59 9.92 -22.28 -28.69
C VAL A 59 10.64 -23.59 -29.06
N PRO A 60 11.07 -24.40 -28.09
CA PRO A 60 11.53 -25.76 -28.37
C PRO A 60 10.43 -26.55 -29.07
N ASN A 61 10.79 -27.17 -30.19
CA ASN A 61 9.91 -28.00 -31.02
C ASN A 61 9.43 -29.23 -30.21
N ARG A 62 8.35 -29.07 -29.44
CA ARG A 62 7.66 -30.20 -28.84
C ARG A 62 6.75 -30.78 -29.91
N GLN A 63 7.20 -31.88 -30.51
CA GLN A 63 6.36 -32.74 -31.33
C GLN A 63 5.10 -33.10 -30.51
N ASP A 64 3.98 -32.49 -30.91
CA ASP A 64 2.66 -32.71 -30.33
C ASP A 64 2.18 -34.13 -30.70
N ASN A 65 2.11 -35.02 -29.72
CA ASN A 65 1.35 -36.27 -29.82
C ASN A 65 0.45 -36.48 -28.58
N ALA A 66 -0.16 -35.41 -28.07
CA ALA A 66 -1.18 -35.49 -27.04
C ALA A 66 -2.50 -34.87 -27.54
N PRO A 67 -3.65 -35.55 -27.36
CA PRO A 67 -4.95 -35.00 -27.77
C PRO A 67 -5.25 -33.74 -26.93
N ARG A 68 -5.34 -32.59 -27.60
CA ARG A 68 -5.64 -31.31 -26.93
C ARG A 68 -7.11 -31.32 -26.51
N LYS A 69 -7.37 -31.16 -25.21
CA LYS A 69 -8.72 -30.90 -24.69
C LYS A 69 -9.23 -29.55 -25.25
N PRO A 70 -10.51 -29.43 -25.64
CA PRO A 70 -11.06 -28.16 -26.10
C PRO A 70 -11.01 -27.12 -24.98
N ARG A 71 -10.65 -25.88 -25.33
CA ARG A 71 -10.66 -24.74 -24.39
C ARG A 71 -12.11 -24.35 -24.05
N PRO A 72 -12.39 -23.95 -22.79
CA PRO A 72 -13.69 -23.42 -22.42
C PRO A 72 -14.00 -22.10 -23.15
N PRO A 73 -15.29 -21.78 -23.38
CA PRO A 73 -15.69 -20.53 -24.03
C PRO A 73 -15.35 -19.31 -23.17
N SER A 74 -14.96 -18.21 -23.82
CA SER A 74 -14.71 -16.93 -23.16
C SER A 74 -16.01 -16.27 -22.68
N PRO A 75 -15.98 -15.56 -21.53
CA PRO A 75 -17.14 -14.85 -21.00
C PRO A 75 -17.57 -13.67 -21.88
N PRO A 76 -18.85 -13.27 -21.85
CA PRO A 76 -19.36 -12.15 -22.62
C PRO A 76 -18.73 -10.82 -22.16
N LYS A 77 -18.33 -9.99 -23.12
CA LYS A 77 -17.82 -8.65 -22.87
C LYS A 77 -19.02 -7.71 -22.65
N PHE A 78 -19.16 -7.19 -21.43
CA PHE A 78 -20.11 -6.10 -21.16
C PHE A 78 -19.69 -4.85 -21.93
N ALA A 79 -20.57 -4.33 -22.77
CA ALA A 79 -20.39 -3.08 -23.50
C ALA A 79 -20.38 -1.91 -22.51
N LYS A 80 -19.26 -1.21 -22.39
CA LYS A 80 -19.18 0.08 -21.68
C LYS A 80 -19.77 1.17 -22.58
N GLY A 81 -21.10 1.26 -22.60
CA GLY A 81 -21.83 2.38 -23.17
C GLY A 81 -22.04 3.46 -22.11
N GLY A 82 -21.08 4.37 -21.97
CA GLY A 82 -21.23 5.58 -21.16
C GLY A 82 -20.39 6.67 -21.80
N ALA A 83 -21.04 7.58 -22.53
CA ALA A 83 -20.37 8.76 -23.05
C ALA A 83 -19.75 9.55 -21.88
N ALA A 84 -18.49 9.92 -22.01
CA ALA A 84 -17.80 10.73 -21.01
C ALA A 84 -18.53 12.07 -20.83
N PRO A 85 -18.59 12.62 -19.61
CA PRO A 85 -19.18 13.94 -19.38
C PRO A 85 -18.42 15.00 -20.20
N PRO A 86 -19.11 16.06 -20.66
CA PRO A 86 -18.46 17.13 -21.41
C PRO A 86 -17.37 17.79 -20.55
N PRO A 87 -16.30 18.33 -21.18
CA PRO A 87 -15.26 19.04 -20.46
C PRO A 87 -15.83 20.28 -19.75
N PRO A 88 -15.23 20.69 -18.62
CA PRO A 88 -15.64 21.91 -17.92
C PRO A 88 -15.41 23.14 -18.82
N PRO A 89 -16.21 24.21 -18.63
CA PRO A 89 -16.02 25.46 -19.36
C PRO A 89 -14.66 26.09 -19.01
N PRO A 90 -14.07 26.86 -19.95
CA PRO A 90 -12.83 27.59 -19.69
C PRO A 90 -13.02 28.65 -18.59
N PRO A 91 -11.96 28.96 -17.82
CA PRO A 91 -12.03 30.02 -16.81
C PRO A 91 -12.25 31.40 -17.45
N PRO A 92 -12.93 32.33 -16.77
CA PRO A 92 -13.14 33.68 -17.27
C PRO A 92 -11.79 34.43 -17.41
N PRO A 93 -11.67 35.37 -18.37
CA PRO A 93 -10.49 36.20 -18.51
C PRO A 93 -10.31 37.02 -17.23
N MET A 94 -9.14 36.91 -16.60
CA MET A 94 -8.76 37.80 -15.52
C MET A 94 -8.60 39.20 -16.10
N VAL A 95 -9.55 40.09 -15.82
CA VAL A 95 -9.38 41.52 -16.07
C VAL A 95 -8.27 42.01 -15.15
N GLU A 96 -7.10 42.20 -15.74
CA GLU A 96 -5.91 42.75 -15.11
C GLU A 96 -6.15 44.24 -14.83
N ASN A 97 -6.93 44.54 -13.80
CA ASN A 97 -6.98 45.88 -13.22
C ASN A 97 -5.94 45.95 -12.09
N VAL A 98 -4.67 45.77 -12.47
CA VAL A 98 -3.54 46.00 -11.56
C VAL A 98 -3.25 47.51 -11.62
N PRO A 99 -3.39 48.25 -10.51
CA PRO A 99 -3.01 49.65 -10.49
C PRO A 99 -1.51 49.80 -10.80
N PRO A 100 -1.10 50.88 -11.49
CA PRO A 100 0.30 51.07 -11.83
C PRO A 100 1.18 51.09 -10.55
N PRO A 101 2.41 50.54 -10.61
CA PRO A 101 3.31 50.57 -9.47
C PRO A 101 3.64 52.02 -9.11
N PRO A 102 3.77 52.35 -7.80
CA PRO A 102 4.15 53.68 -7.37
C PRO A 102 5.56 54.04 -7.87
N PRO A 103 5.85 55.32 -8.13
CA PRO A 103 7.16 55.77 -8.57
C PRO A 103 8.22 55.42 -7.51
N MET A 104 9.26 54.71 -7.93
CA MET A 104 10.41 54.39 -7.08
C MET A 104 11.18 55.67 -6.79
N MET A 105 11.06 56.17 -5.56
CA MET A 105 11.95 57.20 -5.05
C MET A 105 13.31 56.55 -4.79
N VAL A 106 14.31 56.95 -5.56
CA VAL A 106 15.73 56.65 -5.30
C VAL A 106 16.16 57.37 -4.03
N SER A 107 15.84 56.79 -2.87
CA SER A 107 16.36 57.28 -1.60
C SER A 107 17.71 56.61 -1.33
N SER A 108 18.75 57.33 -1.71
CA SER A 108 20.13 57.11 -1.29
C SER A 108 20.24 57.28 0.23
N LEU A 109 19.90 56.25 1.00
CA LEU A 109 20.27 56.14 2.40
C LEU A 109 20.57 54.69 2.73
N GLN A 110 21.85 54.39 2.72
CA GLN A 110 22.50 53.32 3.47
C GLN A 110 21.87 53.15 4.86
N PRO A 111 21.36 51.95 5.19
CA PRO A 111 21.41 51.43 6.53
C PRO A 111 22.59 50.46 6.57
N GLN A 112 23.63 50.84 7.29
CA GLN A 112 24.53 49.84 7.87
C GLN A 112 23.67 49.03 8.84
N SER A 113 23.05 47.96 8.33
CA SER A 113 22.57 46.90 9.20
C SER A 113 23.81 46.32 9.88
N PRO A 114 23.79 46.07 11.21
CA PRO A 114 24.82 45.24 11.84
C PRO A 114 24.91 43.93 11.03
N PRO A 115 26.08 43.26 10.96
CA PRO A 115 26.18 42.00 10.25
C PRO A 115 25.15 41.08 10.88
N ALA A 116 24.01 40.94 10.20
CA ALA A 116 23.14 39.82 10.42
C ALA A 116 24.10 38.66 10.28
N LEU A 117 24.29 37.90 11.35
CA LEU A 117 24.97 36.62 11.24
C LEU A 117 24.24 35.94 10.10
N ASP A 118 24.87 35.95 8.93
CA ASP A 118 24.26 35.73 7.63
C ASP A 118 24.03 34.23 7.48
N GLY A 119 23.51 33.58 8.51
CA GLY A 119 23.28 32.14 8.57
C GLY A 119 22.36 31.71 7.44
N ASN A 120 21.46 32.59 6.99
CA ASN A 120 20.67 32.33 5.79
C ASN A 120 21.51 32.52 4.51
N ALA A 121 22.30 33.59 4.37
CA ALA A 121 23.10 33.79 3.16
C ALA A 121 24.21 32.72 3.01
N ALA A 122 24.89 32.39 4.11
CA ALA A 122 25.88 31.32 4.21
C ALA A 122 25.26 29.95 3.95
N LEU A 123 24.04 29.67 4.45
CA LEU A 123 23.31 28.45 4.13
C LEU A 123 22.94 28.39 2.65
N LEU A 124 22.40 29.47 2.09
CA LEU A 124 22.06 29.54 0.66
C LEU A 124 23.31 29.38 -0.22
N GLN A 125 24.45 29.92 0.21
CA GLN A 125 25.73 29.76 -0.49
C GLN A 125 26.22 28.31 -0.38
N SER A 126 26.17 27.69 0.81
CA SER A 126 26.50 26.27 1.01
C SER A 126 25.60 25.32 0.22
N ILE A 127 24.32 25.66 0.01
CA ILE A 127 23.42 24.89 -0.86
C ILE A 127 23.80 25.05 -2.34
N ARG A 128 24.18 26.27 -2.77
CA ARG A 128 24.65 26.53 -4.15
C ARG A 128 25.98 25.83 -4.43
N ASP A 129 26.88 25.81 -3.46
CA ASP A 129 28.18 25.13 -3.54
C ASP A 129 28.00 23.60 -3.59
N GLY A 130 26.92 23.09 -3.00
CA GLY A 130 26.53 21.68 -3.01
C GLY A 130 27.35 20.82 -2.03
N ALA A 131 26.94 19.56 -1.88
CA ALA A 131 27.64 18.60 -1.03
C ALA A 131 27.52 17.17 -1.58
N THR A 132 28.61 16.40 -1.48
CA THR A 132 28.59 14.97 -1.81
C THR A 132 28.13 14.16 -0.60
N LEU A 133 27.00 13.48 -0.73
CA LEU A 133 26.55 12.53 0.28
C LEU A 133 27.39 11.26 0.21
N LYS A 134 27.65 10.65 1.35
CA LYS A 134 28.27 9.32 1.38
C LYS A 134 27.37 8.36 0.61
N PRO A 135 27.93 7.48 -0.23
CA PRO A 135 27.17 6.39 -0.81
C PRO A 135 26.48 5.65 0.32
N VAL A 136 25.15 5.63 0.28
CA VAL A 136 24.42 4.69 1.12
C VAL A 136 24.85 3.33 0.58
N GLU A 137 25.64 2.61 1.38
CA GLU A 137 25.69 1.16 1.19
C GLU A 137 24.23 0.73 1.31
N GLU A 138 23.63 0.44 0.16
CA GLU A 138 22.47 -0.41 0.11
C GLU A 138 22.91 -1.61 0.94
N ARG A 139 22.43 -1.67 2.19
CA ARG A 139 22.39 -2.93 2.89
C ARG A 139 21.58 -3.75 1.91
N LYS A 140 22.28 -4.54 1.07
CA LYS A 140 21.73 -5.72 0.42
C LYS A 140 20.97 -6.30 1.57
N SER A 141 19.64 -6.16 1.55
CA SER A 141 18.78 -6.73 2.56
C SER A 141 19.22 -8.17 2.55
N SER A 142 20.09 -8.52 3.50
CA SER A 142 20.89 -9.75 3.50
C SER A 142 19.84 -10.79 3.23
N PRO A 143 19.86 -11.50 2.06
CA PRO A 143 18.66 -12.04 1.41
C PRO A 143 17.82 -12.50 2.55
N VAL A 144 16.80 -11.70 2.92
CA VAL A 144 16.08 -12.01 4.16
C VAL A 144 15.66 -13.39 3.81
N ASP A 145 16.15 -14.39 4.57
CA ASP A 145 15.77 -15.77 4.35
C ASP A 145 14.28 -15.69 4.54
N ASP A 146 13.60 -15.48 3.41
CA ASP A 146 12.36 -14.74 3.41
C ASP A 146 11.47 -15.81 3.94
N ALA A 147 11.17 -15.79 5.24
CA ALA A 147 10.47 -16.90 5.86
C ALA A 147 9.20 -17.21 5.07
N ARG A 148 8.64 -16.16 4.46
CA ARG A 148 7.60 -16.22 3.45
C ARG A 148 8.02 -16.82 2.11
N GLY A 149 9.14 -16.42 1.52
CA GLY A 149 9.70 -16.99 0.30
C GLY A 149 10.00 -18.49 0.43
N ASP A 150 10.61 -18.91 1.53
CA ASP A 150 10.86 -20.31 1.84
C ASP A 150 9.55 -21.08 2.06
N LEU A 151 8.61 -20.54 2.84
CA LEU A 151 7.27 -21.10 3.00
C LEU A 151 6.55 -21.30 1.66
N LEU A 152 6.56 -20.28 0.79
CA LEU A 152 5.97 -20.38 -0.55
C LEU A 152 6.71 -21.39 -1.43
N SER A 153 8.02 -21.54 -1.24
CA SER A 153 8.80 -22.60 -1.90
C SER A 153 8.37 -24.00 -1.42
N ALA A 154 8.17 -24.18 -0.11
CA ALA A 154 7.72 -25.42 0.50
C ALA A 154 6.28 -25.78 0.07
N ILE A 155 5.37 -24.80 -0.01
CA ILE A 155 4.02 -24.98 -0.55
C ILE A 155 4.08 -25.43 -2.02
N ARG A 156 4.97 -24.83 -2.83
CA ARG A 156 5.16 -25.22 -4.24
C ARG A 156 5.75 -26.62 -4.39
N LYS A 157 6.63 -27.06 -3.48
CA LYS A 157 7.16 -28.44 -3.42
C LYS A 157 6.07 -29.45 -3.05
N GLY A 158 5.13 -29.06 -2.19
CA GLY A 158 4.05 -29.90 -1.69
C GLY A 158 4.49 -30.84 -0.56
N ILE A 159 3.51 -31.50 0.07
CA ILE A 159 3.71 -32.50 1.13
C ILE A 159 2.65 -33.61 1.00
N GLN A 160 3.06 -34.85 1.24
CA GLN A 160 2.12 -35.97 1.35
C GLN A 160 1.49 -36.00 2.73
N LEU A 161 0.16 -35.89 2.75
CA LEU A 161 -0.61 -36.03 3.98
C LEU A 161 -0.80 -37.51 4.30
N LYS A 162 -0.98 -37.81 5.59
CA LYS A 162 -1.30 -39.17 6.02
C LYS A 162 -2.68 -39.56 5.47
N PRO A 163 -2.87 -40.80 4.99
CA PRO A 163 -4.19 -41.32 4.69
C PRO A 163 -5.08 -41.17 5.93
N VAL A 164 -6.27 -40.64 5.74
CA VAL A 164 -7.27 -40.57 6.78
C VAL A 164 -8.10 -41.84 6.68
N ASP A 165 -8.09 -42.67 7.71
CA ASP A 165 -9.07 -43.73 7.83
C ASP A 165 -10.46 -43.09 7.89
N GLU A 166 -11.37 -43.52 7.03
CA GLU A 166 -12.73 -43.01 6.97
C GLU A 166 -13.38 -43.16 8.35
N ARG A 167 -13.49 -42.05 9.09
CA ARG A 167 -14.42 -42.01 10.22
C ARG A 167 -15.80 -42.06 9.62
N GLU A 168 -16.64 -42.98 10.08
CA GLU A 168 -18.07 -43.02 9.76
C GLU A 168 -18.67 -41.63 10.00
N ILE A 169 -18.75 -40.82 8.95
CA ILE A 169 -19.54 -39.61 8.94
C ILE A 169 -20.97 -40.14 8.86
N LYS A 170 -21.59 -40.38 10.02
CA LYS A 170 -23.05 -40.52 10.08
C LYS A 170 -23.59 -39.35 9.25
N PRO A 171 -24.32 -39.60 8.15
CA PRO A 171 -24.84 -38.50 7.34
C PRO A 171 -25.67 -37.65 8.30
N ALA A 172 -25.24 -36.40 8.48
CA ALA A 172 -26.08 -35.42 9.12
C ALA A 172 -27.38 -35.41 8.30
N GLN A 173 -28.49 -35.77 8.95
CA GLN A 173 -29.82 -35.55 8.38
C GLN A 173 -29.86 -34.13 7.84
N ASP A 174 -30.24 -34.01 6.56
CA ASP A 174 -30.53 -32.73 5.94
C ASP A 174 -31.41 -31.88 6.89
N PRO A 175 -31.02 -30.65 7.26
CA PRO A 175 -31.99 -29.72 7.79
C PRO A 175 -32.96 -29.38 6.66
N SER A 176 -34.12 -30.04 6.67
CA SER A 176 -35.25 -29.76 5.80
C SER A 176 -35.53 -28.26 5.75
N PRO A 177 -35.64 -27.64 4.56
CA PRO A 177 -35.99 -26.23 4.44
C PRO A 177 -37.51 -26.10 4.61
N ASN A 178 -37.99 -26.17 5.85
CA ASN A 178 -39.34 -25.73 6.14
C ASN A 178 -39.43 -25.08 7.52
N SER A 179 -38.86 -23.88 7.60
CA SER A 179 -39.29 -22.87 8.57
C SER A 179 -39.41 -21.54 7.84
N THR A 180 -40.30 -21.52 6.85
CA THR A 180 -40.88 -20.28 6.37
C THR A 180 -41.81 -19.80 7.47
N GLY A 181 -41.36 -18.79 8.22
CA GLY A 181 -42.17 -18.10 9.21
C GLY A 181 -43.46 -17.62 8.55
N GLY A 182 -44.55 -18.30 8.90
CA GLY A 182 -45.91 -17.87 8.60
C GLY A 182 -46.21 -16.59 9.37
N ILE A 183 -46.21 -15.50 8.62
CA ILE A 183 -46.96 -14.29 8.95
C ILE A 183 -48.45 -14.62 8.95
N ASP A 184 -49.06 -14.86 10.11
CA ASP A 184 -50.52 -14.88 10.21
C ASP A 184 -51.05 -13.56 10.76
N LEU A 185 -51.82 -12.95 9.86
CA LEU A 185 -52.58 -11.73 9.91
C LEU A 185 -54.04 -12.09 10.27
N ALA A 186 -54.65 -11.34 11.20
CA ALA A 186 -56.07 -11.36 11.61
C ALA A 186 -56.52 -12.63 12.38
N ARG A 187 -57.37 -12.57 13.41
CA ARG A 187 -58.53 -11.70 13.68
C ARG A 187 -58.86 -11.74 15.18
#